data_AF-A0A0F9HHW7-F1
#
_entry.id   AF-A0A0F9HHW7-F1
#
_cell.length_a   1.000
_cell.length_b   1.000
_cell.length_c   1.000
_cell.angle_alpha   90.00
_cell.angle_beta   90.00
_cell.angle_gamma   90.00
#
_symmetry.space_group_name_H-M   'P 1'
#
loop_
_entity.id
_entity.type
_entity.pdbx_description
1 polymer ?
#
loop_
_entity_poly.entity_id
_entity_poly.type
_entity_poly.pdbx_seq_one_letter_code
_entity_poly.pdbx_strand_id
1 'polypeptide(L)'
;MRAIIRFTFTLCFMFAAMLASITPSAQAADAKQVDAFLKVTGFDVALESIRLSADSAPEMLGINAQEFGSEWSRLVSEVFDTDVMLDMGIGILSKTLSEQALDHASAFYATDLGQRLVMAENGSHMEEDEATKAEAGNAILSGLERIKSPRVALLTRLNDASDVEDSSVRAIQEVQIRFLMAAANAGVIKLQMEEPDLREVLRAQEPEMRASIKNNALASSAYTYQAFSDEEVQKYAAALEDPKMQEVYALMNAVQFEIMANRYEVVAQRLAGMQPSQEL
;
A
#
# COMPACT_ATOMS: atom_id res chain seq x y z
N MET A 1 51.01 -7.80 -73.06
CA MET A 1 50.68 -6.37 -73.19
C MET A 1 49.54 -6.04 -72.24
N ARG A 2 49.72 -4.99 -71.42
CA ARG A 2 48.73 -3.98 -70.94
C ARG A 2 47.27 -4.47 -70.78
N ALA A 3 46.75 -4.67 -69.57
CA ALA A 3 46.19 -3.67 -68.63
C ALA A 3 44.65 -3.56 -68.74
N ILE A 4 44.01 -3.15 -67.63
CA ILE A 4 42.57 -2.84 -67.39
C ILE A 4 41.82 -4.12 -66.92
N ILE A 5 41.25 -4.24 -65.71
CA ILE A 5 40.19 -3.46 -65.01
C ILE A 5 40.36 -3.73 -63.48
N ARG A 6 40.76 -2.78 -62.64
CA ARG A 6 39.95 -1.80 -61.87
C ARG A 6 38.82 -2.37 -61.00
N PHE A 7 39.15 -2.58 -59.72
CA PHE A 7 38.38 -2.18 -58.52
C PHE A 7 36.84 -2.25 -58.60
N THR A 8 36.29 -3.37 -58.14
CA THR A 8 34.92 -3.44 -57.62
C THR A 8 34.95 -4.45 -56.48
N PHE A 9 34.92 -3.97 -55.24
CA PHE A 9 34.29 -4.61 -54.07
C PHE A 9 34.58 -3.74 -52.83
N THR A 10 34.03 -2.53 -52.84
CA THR A 10 33.95 -1.68 -51.63
C THR A 10 32.47 -1.39 -51.37
N LEU A 11 31.72 -2.41 -51.00
CA LEU A 11 30.34 -2.24 -50.54
C LEU A 11 29.87 -3.49 -49.79
N CYS A 12 30.35 -3.73 -48.57
CA CYS A 12 29.73 -4.75 -47.70
C CYS A 12 30.01 -4.63 -46.19
N PHE A 13 30.59 -3.53 -45.69
CA PHE A 13 30.99 -3.43 -44.28
C PHE A 13 30.51 -2.15 -43.59
N MET A 14 29.30 -1.69 -43.90
CA MET A 14 28.77 -0.48 -43.26
C MET A 14 27.24 -0.52 -43.12
N PHE A 15 26.67 -1.61 -42.59
CA PHE A 15 25.23 -1.63 -42.25
C PHE A 15 24.88 -2.68 -41.17
N ALA A 16 25.70 -2.80 -40.11
CA ALA A 16 25.45 -3.78 -39.05
C ALA A 16 25.68 -3.24 -37.61
N ALA A 17 25.72 -1.93 -37.39
CA ALA A 17 26.09 -1.38 -36.08
C ALA A 17 25.22 -0.18 -35.62
N MET A 18 23.96 -0.08 -36.05
CA MET A 18 23.09 1.02 -35.61
C MET A 18 21.64 0.57 -35.41
N LEU A 19 21.46 -0.49 -34.63
CA LEU A 19 20.22 -0.77 -33.91
C LEU A 19 20.62 -0.99 -32.44
N ALA A 20 21.27 0.03 -31.86
CA ALA A 20 21.29 0.16 -30.42
C ALA A 20 19.86 0.50 -30.02
N SER A 21 19.16 -0.50 -29.50
CA SER A 21 17.84 -0.38 -28.89
C SER A 21 17.85 0.84 -27.97
N ILE A 22 17.14 1.90 -28.38
CA ILE A 22 16.74 2.96 -27.47
C ILE A 22 15.65 2.32 -26.61
N THR A 23 16.04 1.51 -25.64
CA THR A 23 15.15 1.21 -24.52
C THR A 23 14.92 2.54 -23.82
N PRO A 24 13.70 3.09 -23.78
CA PRO A 24 13.44 4.24 -22.95
C PRO A 24 13.83 3.83 -21.54
N SER A 25 14.86 4.46 -20.99
CA SER A 25 15.11 4.41 -19.56
C SER A 25 13.84 4.95 -18.92
N ALA A 26 13.09 4.08 -18.23
CA ALA A 26 11.97 4.51 -17.42
C ALA A 26 12.50 5.58 -16.47
N GLN A 27 12.15 6.83 -16.75
CA GLN A 27 12.58 7.96 -15.95
C GLN A 27 11.76 7.92 -14.66
N ALA A 28 12.45 7.95 -13.53
CA ALA A 28 11.79 7.99 -12.23
C ALA A 28 11.03 9.33 -12.10
N ALA A 29 9.85 9.30 -11.49
CA ALA A 29 8.98 10.46 -11.38
C ALA A 29 9.63 11.64 -10.61
N ASP A 30 9.29 12.88 -10.98
CA ASP A 30 9.72 14.06 -10.24
C ASP A 30 9.08 14.09 -8.84
N ALA A 31 9.89 14.38 -7.81
CA ALA A 31 9.44 14.31 -6.42
C ALA A 31 8.25 15.25 -6.11
N LYS A 32 8.14 16.39 -6.81
CA LYS A 32 6.99 17.30 -6.64
C LYS A 32 5.73 16.74 -7.30
N GLN A 33 5.85 16.03 -8.41
CA GLN A 33 4.72 15.36 -9.04
C GLN A 33 4.22 14.21 -8.17
N VAL A 34 5.14 13.45 -7.55
CA VAL A 34 4.80 12.39 -6.58
C VAL A 34 4.09 12.99 -5.36
N ASP A 35 4.61 14.06 -4.75
CA ASP A 35 3.96 14.74 -3.62
C ASP A 35 2.54 15.20 -3.96
N ALA A 36 2.35 15.85 -5.12
CA ALA A 36 1.04 16.27 -5.58
C ALA A 36 0.09 15.09 -5.79
N PHE A 37 0.58 13.99 -6.36
CA PHE A 37 -0.20 12.78 -6.58
C PHE A 37 -0.64 12.14 -5.26
N LEU A 38 0.28 11.98 -4.31
CA LEU A 38 -0.01 11.37 -3.00
C LEU A 38 -1.08 12.14 -2.21
N LYS A 39 -1.05 13.48 -2.29
CA LYS A 39 -2.10 14.34 -1.71
C LYS A 39 -3.45 14.16 -2.38
N VAL A 40 -3.47 13.97 -3.70
CA VAL A 40 -4.72 13.74 -4.43
C VAL A 40 -5.28 12.35 -4.14
N THR A 41 -4.44 11.32 -4.01
CA THR A 41 -4.90 9.94 -3.79
C THR A 41 -5.16 9.59 -2.32
N GLY A 42 -5.08 10.55 -1.40
CA GLY A 42 -5.37 10.30 0.03
C GLY A 42 -4.30 9.49 0.75
N PHE A 43 -3.04 9.55 0.30
CA PHE A 43 -1.96 8.81 0.95
C PHE A 43 -1.69 9.32 2.37
N ASP A 44 -1.86 10.62 2.60
CA ASP A 44 -1.83 11.26 3.91
C ASP A 44 -2.87 10.67 4.87
N VAL A 45 -4.09 10.40 4.39
CA VAL A 45 -5.15 9.74 5.17
C VAL A 45 -4.74 8.30 5.52
N ALA A 46 -4.12 7.57 4.59
CA ALA A 46 -3.61 6.23 4.86
C ALA A 46 -2.49 6.23 5.93
N LEU A 47 -1.60 7.23 5.89
CA LEU A 47 -0.55 7.41 6.90
C LEU A 47 -1.12 7.72 8.29
N GLU A 48 -2.19 8.49 8.36
CA GLU A 48 -2.88 8.77 9.62
C GLU A 48 -3.53 7.50 10.20
N SER A 49 -4.11 6.64 9.34
CA SER A 49 -4.61 5.32 9.76
C SER A 49 -3.50 4.44 10.33
N ILE A 50 -2.31 4.43 9.72
CA ILE A 50 -1.13 3.74 10.28
C ILE A 50 -0.78 4.29 11.66
N ARG A 51 -0.76 5.62 11.83
CA ARG A 51 -0.49 6.26 13.13
C ARG A 51 -1.50 5.82 14.20
N LEU A 52 -2.79 5.77 13.87
CA LEU A 52 -3.84 5.33 14.79
C LEU A 52 -3.71 3.85 15.15
N SER A 53 -3.38 3.00 14.18
CA SER A 53 -3.19 1.56 14.41
C SER A 53 -2.03 1.23 15.36
N ALA A 54 -1.05 2.14 15.46
CA ALA A 54 0.12 1.97 16.30
C ALA A 54 -0.21 2.00 17.80
N ASP A 55 -1.38 2.51 18.22
CA ASP A 55 -1.79 2.41 19.63
C ASP A 55 -1.93 0.96 20.09
N SER A 56 -2.24 0.03 19.17
CA SER A 56 -2.35 -1.41 19.45
C SER A 56 -1.02 -2.17 19.39
N ALA A 57 0.11 -1.51 19.09
CA ALA A 57 1.42 -2.17 18.99
C ALA A 57 1.81 -3.00 20.24
N PRO A 58 1.53 -2.56 21.49
CA PRO A 58 1.95 -3.32 22.66
C PRO A 58 1.29 -4.70 22.71
N GLU A 59 0.06 -4.83 22.19
CA GLU A 59 -0.64 -6.10 22.10
C GLU A 59 0.12 -7.10 21.21
N MET A 60 0.74 -6.62 20.13
CA MET A 60 1.59 -7.46 19.26
C MET A 60 2.82 -8.00 20.01
N LEU A 61 3.30 -7.30 21.04
CA LEU A 61 4.39 -7.72 21.90
C LEU A 61 3.92 -8.52 23.12
N GLY A 62 2.61 -8.66 23.32
CA GLY A 62 2.03 -9.25 24.53
C GLY A 62 2.22 -8.38 25.78
N ILE A 63 2.39 -7.07 25.60
CA ILE A 63 2.59 -6.11 26.68
C ILE A 63 1.32 -5.26 26.83
N ASN A 64 0.97 -4.93 28.07
CA ASN A 64 -0.15 -4.07 28.35
C ASN A 64 0.25 -2.59 28.13
N ALA A 65 -0.36 -1.95 27.13
CA ALA A 65 -0.08 -0.55 26.78
C ALA A 65 -0.34 0.42 27.94
N GLN A 66 -1.34 0.13 28.78
CA GLN A 66 -1.71 0.97 29.91
C GLN A 66 -0.59 1.06 30.97
N GLU A 67 0.34 0.09 31.02
CA GLU A 67 1.51 0.14 31.91
C GLU A 67 2.46 1.33 31.61
N PHE A 68 2.49 1.78 30.35
CA PHE A 68 3.31 2.91 29.91
C PHE A 68 2.55 4.24 29.90
N GLY A 69 1.21 4.21 30.03
CA GLY A 69 0.38 5.41 30.13
C GLY A 69 0.65 6.43 29.03
N SER A 70 0.80 7.71 29.42
CA SER A 70 1.04 8.82 28.49
C SER A 70 2.38 8.76 27.76
N GLU A 71 3.38 8.04 28.29
CA GLU A 71 4.68 7.90 27.63
C GLU A 71 4.57 7.08 26.34
N TRP A 72 3.64 6.13 26.30
CA TRP A 72 3.31 5.37 25.10
C TRP A 72 2.74 6.26 24.00
N SER A 73 1.68 7.01 24.32
CA SER A 73 1.03 7.90 23.35
C SER A 73 2.00 8.96 22.82
N ARG A 74 2.89 9.49 23.67
CA ARG A 74 3.95 10.42 23.25
C ARG A 74 4.94 9.76 22.31
N LEU A 75 5.40 8.54 22.61
CA LEU A 75 6.30 7.78 21.74
C LEU A 75 5.66 7.52 20.38
N VAL A 76 4.42 7.02 20.34
CA VAL A 76 3.71 6.73 19.09
C VAL A 76 3.56 8.01 18.27
N SER A 77 3.13 9.11 18.89
CA SER A 77 3.00 10.40 18.20
C SER A 77 4.31 10.92 17.63
N GLU A 78 5.45 10.70 18.30
CA GLU A 78 6.76 11.12 17.80
C GLU A 78 7.31 10.22 16.68
N VAL A 79 7.07 8.91 16.78
CA VAL A 79 7.63 7.94 15.83
C VAL A 79 6.83 7.92 14.53
N PHE A 80 5.50 8.00 14.65
CA PHE A 80 4.55 8.01 13.53
C PHE A 80 4.13 9.45 13.16
N ASP A 81 5.09 10.37 13.19
CA ASP A 81 4.92 11.71 12.63
C ASP A 81 4.58 11.59 11.13
N THR A 82 3.42 12.13 10.73
CA THR A 82 2.87 11.94 9.38
C THR A 82 3.66 12.70 8.31
N ASP A 83 4.28 13.85 8.66
CA ASP A 83 5.14 14.58 7.73
C ASP A 83 6.41 13.77 7.43
N VAL A 84 7.02 13.16 8.47
CA VAL A 84 8.17 12.26 8.30
C VAL A 84 7.80 11.05 7.45
N MET A 85 6.65 10.42 7.69
CA MET A 85 6.18 9.28 6.92
C MET A 85 5.89 9.66 5.46
N LEU A 86 5.32 10.83 5.20
CA LEU A 86 5.07 11.34 3.86
C LEU A 86 6.38 11.58 3.10
N ASP A 87 7.37 12.21 3.72
CA ASP A 87 8.70 12.42 3.14
C ASP A 87 9.39 11.09 2.79
N MET A 88 9.25 10.07 3.64
CA MET A 88 9.72 8.71 3.35
C MET A 88 9.02 8.13 2.11
N GLY A 89 7.70 8.25 2.04
CA GLY A 89 6.90 7.77 0.91
C GLY A 89 7.30 8.42 -0.40
N ILE A 90 7.42 9.75 -0.43
CA ILE A 90 7.89 10.52 -1.59
C ILE A 90 9.30 10.05 -1.99
N GLY A 91 10.21 9.91 -1.03
CA GLY A 91 11.60 9.53 -1.31
C GLY A 91 11.78 8.10 -1.83
N ILE A 92 10.85 7.19 -1.52
CA ILE A 92 10.82 5.83 -2.09
C ILE A 92 10.16 5.86 -3.47
N LEU A 93 8.96 6.42 -3.59
CA LEU A 93 8.17 6.43 -4.82
C LEU A 93 8.85 7.22 -5.94
N SER A 94 9.54 8.33 -5.64
CA SER A 94 10.28 9.10 -6.65
C SER A 94 11.45 8.33 -7.28
N LYS A 95 11.80 7.15 -6.75
CA LYS A 95 12.87 6.28 -7.28
C LYS A 95 12.33 5.02 -7.94
N THR A 96 11.11 4.61 -7.60
CA THR A 96 10.53 3.33 -8.02
C THR A 96 9.37 3.50 -8.98
N LEU A 97 8.59 4.56 -8.84
CA LEU A 97 7.43 4.83 -9.69
C LEU A 97 7.88 5.43 -11.03
N SER A 98 7.47 4.79 -12.11
CA SER A 98 7.73 5.29 -13.46
C SER A 98 6.87 6.52 -13.77
N GLU A 99 7.45 7.49 -14.50
CA GLU A 99 6.72 8.69 -14.96
C GLU A 99 5.46 8.32 -15.76
N GLN A 100 5.53 7.27 -16.58
CA GLN A 100 4.39 6.80 -17.38
C GLN A 100 3.24 6.26 -16.54
N ALA A 101 3.54 5.55 -15.46
CA ALA A 101 2.52 5.03 -14.55
C ALA A 101 1.89 6.17 -13.73
N LEU A 102 2.73 7.09 -13.24
CA LEU A 102 2.28 8.28 -12.53
C LEU A 102 1.38 9.17 -13.41
N ASP A 103 1.78 9.46 -14.64
CA ASP A 103 1.00 10.28 -15.59
C ASP A 103 -0.34 9.62 -15.90
N HIS A 104 -0.34 8.30 -16.09
CA HIS A 104 -1.55 7.54 -16.37
C HIS A 104 -2.55 7.61 -15.20
N ALA A 105 -2.08 7.36 -13.97
CA ALA A 105 -2.94 7.44 -12.79
C ALA A 105 -3.42 8.88 -12.55
N SER A 106 -2.53 9.87 -12.65
CA SER A 106 -2.86 11.28 -12.50
C SER A 106 -3.93 11.73 -13.50
N ALA A 107 -3.87 11.26 -14.74
CA ALA A 107 -4.88 11.57 -15.75
C ALA A 107 -6.27 11.00 -15.39
N PHE A 108 -6.34 9.81 -14.79
CA PHE A 108 -7.60 9.25 -14.32
C PHE A 108 -8.18 10.04 -13.14
N TYR A 109 -7.37 10.33 -12.11
CA TYR A 109 -7.82 11.09 -10.94
C TYR A 109 -8.13 12.56 -11.23
N ALA A 110 -7.64 13.10 -12.35
CA ALA A 110 -8.03 14.42 -12.84
C ALA A 110 -9.45 14.47 -13.46
N THR A 111 -10.07 13.32 -13.73
CA THR A 111 -11.45 13.26 -14.24
C THR A 111 -12.48 13.55 -13.15
N ASP A 112 -13.71 13.95 -13.54
CA ASP A 112 -14.83 14.15 -12.60
C ASP A 112 -15.10 12.88 -11.75
N LEU A 113 -15.09 11.71 -12.40
CA LEU A 113 -15.26 10.43 -11.70
C LEU A 113 -14.11 10.19 -10.71
N GLY A 114 -12.87 10.38 -11.13
CA GLY A 114 -11.69 10.20 -10.28
C GLY A 114 -11.71 11.09 -9.04
N GLN A 115 -12.05 12.37 -9.19
CA GLN A 115 -12.16 13.31 -8.07
C GLN A 115 -13.27 12.91 -7.09
N ARG A 116 -14.44 12.49 -7.60
CA ARG A 116 -15.54 12.02 -6.77
C ARG A 116 -15.19 10.73 -6.02
N LEU A 117 -14.47 9.80 -6.64
CA LEU A 117 -14.00 8.56 -6.01
C LEU A 117 -13.07 8.87 -4.84
N VAL A 118 -12.05 9.71 -5.07
CA VAL A 118 -11.13 10.17 -4.01
C VAL A 118 -11.88 10.78 -2.83
N MET A 119 -12.87 11.64 -3.09
CA MET A 119 -13.68 12.23 -2.02
C MET A 119 -14.44 11.18 -1.21
N ALA A 120 -14.99 10.16 -1.87
CA ALA A 120 -15.70 9.08 -1.21
C ALA A 120 -14.77 8.15 -0.43
N GLU A 121 -13.61 7.80 -0.99
CA GLU A 121 -12.58 6.98 -0.36
C GLU A 121 -12.05 7.69 0.90
N ASN A 122 -11.63 8.95 0.79
CA ASN A 122 -11.15 9.74 1.94
C ASN A 122 -12.24 9.91 3.01
N GLY A 123 -13.49 10.18 2.60
CA GLY A 123 -14.61 10.27 3.53
C GLY A 123 -14.87 8.96 4.29
N SER A 124 -14.77 7.82 3.59
CA SER A 124 -14.92 6.48 4.18
C SER A 124 -13.76 6.10 5.12
N HIS A 125 -12.56 6.64 4.87
CA HIS A 125 -11.39 6.45 5.72
C HIS A 125 -11.37 7.36 6.96
N MET A 126 -11.96 8.56 6.89
CA MET A 126 -12.03 9.50 8.03
C MET A 126 -13.15 9.16 9.04
N GLU A 127 -14.05 8.23 8.72
CA GLU A 127 -15.08 7.79 9.66
C GLU A 127 -14.44 6.99 10.81
N GLU A 128 -14.43 7.58 12.01
CA GLU A 128 -13.78 7.03 13.20
C GLU A 128 -14.47 5.77 13.73
N ASP A 129 -15.77 5.59 13.44
CA ASP A 129 -16.53 4.41 13.85
C ASP A 129 -16.48 3.30 12.79
N GLU A 130 -15.36 2.57 12.78
CA GLU A 130 -15.15 1.41 11.89
C GLU A 130 -16.22 0.33 12.07
N ALA A 131 -16.74 0.15 13.28
CA ALA A 131 -17.76 -0.87 13.57
C ALA A 131 -19.09 -0.51 12.91
N THR A 132 -19.52 0.75 13.03
CA THR A 132 -20.71 1.26 12.34
C THR A 132 -20.54 1.21 10.82
N LYS A 133 -19.36 1.55 10.29
CA LYS A 133 -19.06 1.43 8.86
C LYS A 133 -19.18 -0.01 8.36
N ALA A 134 -18.57 -0.95 9.08
CA ALA A 134 -18.62 -2.37 8.74
C ALA A 134 -20.06 -2.91 8.79
N GLU A 135 -20.85 -2.53 9.80
CA GLU A 135 -22.27 -2.91 9.89
C GLU A 135 -23.07 -2.39 8.69
N ALA A 136 -22.90 -1.10 8.34
CA ALA A 136 -23.56 -0.49 7.20
C ALA A 136 -23.19 -1.16 5.87
N GLY A 137 -21.89 -1.41 5.64
CA GLY A 137 -21.40 -2.12 4.46
C GLY A 137 -21.97 -3.53 4.33
N ASN A 138 -22.02 -4.29 5.43
CA ASN A 138 -22.61 -5.62 5.47
C ASN A 138 -24.13 -5.61 5.21
N ALA A 139 -24.84 -4.60 5.72
CA ALA A 139 -26.27 -4.43 5.45
C ALA A 139 -26.53 -4.14 3.97
N ILE A 140 -25.70 -3.31 3.34
CA ILE A 140 -25.75 -3.03 1.89
C ILE A 140 -25.54 -4.33 1.11
N LEU A 141 -24.47 -5.07 1.39
CA LEU A 141 -24.17 -6.35 0.72
C LEU A 141 -25.33 -7.35 0.85
N SER A 142 -25.85 -7.54 2.06
CA SER A 142 -26.99 -8.41 2.32
C SER A 142 -28.23 -8.01 1.53
N GLY A 143 -28.43 -6.71 1.30
CA GLY A 143 -29.48 -6.19 0.42
C GLY A 143 -29.24 -6.55 -1.05
N LEU A 144 -28.02 -6.30 -1.54
CA LEU A 144 -27.60 -6.58 -2.91
C LEU A 144 -27.69 -8.06 -3.28
N GLU A 145 -27.27 -8.95 -2.38
CA GLU A 145 -27.35 -10.40 -2.56
C GLU A 145 -28.80 -10.90 -2.65
N ARG A 146 -29.67 -10.38 -1.77
CA ARG A 146 -31.09 -10.75 -1.73
C ARG A 146 -31.82 -10.43 -3.03
N ILE A 147 -31.48 -9.30 -3.65
CA ILE A 147 -32.04 -8.89 -4.95
C ILE A 147 -31.24 -9.45 -6.13
N LYS A 148 -30.18 -10.23 -5.88
CA LYS A 148 -29.25 -10.77 -6.89
C LYS A 148 -28.67 -9.69 -7.80
N SER A 149 -28.27 -8.56 -7.21
CA SER A 149 -27.73 -7.43 -7.93
C SER A 149 -26.38 -7.76 -8.58
N PRO A 150 -26.13 -7.35 -9.84
CA PRO A 150 -24.81 -7.46 -10.46
C PRO A 150 -23.74 -6.61 -9.76
N ARG A 151 -24.15 -5.63 -8.94
CA ARG A 151 -23.29 -4.77 -8.12
C ARG A 151 -22.28 -5.56 -7.30
N VAL A 152 -22.66 -6.72 -6.75
CA VAL A 152 -21.75 -7.56 -5.94
C VAL A 152 -20.54 -8.00 -6.76
N ALA A 153 -20.77 -8.51 -7.97
CA ALA A 153 -19.69 -8.94 -8.87
C ALA A 153 -18.81 -7.76 -9.32
N LEU A 154 -19.38 -6.56 -9.49
CA LEU A 154 -18.62 -5.36 -9.81
C LEU A 154 -17.70 -4.93 -8.65
N LEU A 155 -18.18 -5.00 -7.41
CA LEU A 155 -17.36 -4.69 -6.23
C LEU A 155 -16.27 -5.75 -6.00
N THR A 156 -16.57 -7.04 -6.25
CA THR A 156 -15.56 -8.10 -6.22
C THR A 156 -14.46 -7.84 -7.24
N ARG A 157 -14.82 -7.54 -8.50
CA ARG A 157 -13.87 -7.20 -9.56
C ARG A 157 -13.02 -5.97 -9.20
N LEU A 158 -13.63 -4.95 -8.60
CA LEU A 158 -12.91 -3.76 -8.14
C LEU A 158 -11.84 -4.12 -7.09
N ASN A 159 -12.21 -4.90 -6.08
CA ASN A 159 -11.28 -5.33 -5.03
C ASN A 159 -10.15 -6.20 -5.59
N ASP A 160 -10.48 -7.16 -6.46
CA ASP A 160 -9.49 -8.01 -7.12
C ASP A 160 -8.53 -7.18 -7.99
N ALA A 161 -9.02 -6.13 -8.67
CA ALA A 161 -8.19 -5.26 -9.51
C ALA A 161 -7.22 -4.38 -8.71
N SER A 162 -7.59 -3.99 -7.49
CA SER A 162 -6.72 -3.22 -6.58
C SER A 162 -5.57 -4.05 -5.96
N ASP A 163 -5.59 -5.39 -6.14
CA ASP A 163 -4.60 -6.39 -5.68
C ASP A 163 -4.07 -6.15 -4.25
N VAL A 164 -4.96 -5.71 -3.36
CA VAL A 164 -4.66 -5.51 -1.94
C VAL A 164 -4.56 -6.86 -1.21
N GLU A 165 -5.27 -7.90 -1.63
CA GLU A 165 -5.42 -9.12 -0.82
C GLU A 165 -4.12 -9.95 -0.68
N ASP A 166 -3.47 -10.31 -1.79
CA ASP A 166 -2.31 -11.21 -1.77
C ASP A 166 -1.04 -10.52 -1.26
N SER A 167 -0.82 -9.29 -1.71
CA SER A 167 0.31 -8.45 -1.31
C SER A 167 0.22 -8.04 0.16
N SER A 168 -0.97 -7.71 0.67
CA SER A 168 -1.14 -7.24 2.05
C SER A 168 -0.95 -8.33 3.09
N VAL A 169 -1.42 -9.56 2.86
CA VAL A 169 -1.26 -10.65 3.86
C VAL A 169 0.22 -10.87 4.17
N ARG A 170 1.04 -10.99 3.13
CA ARG A 170 2.50 -11.19 3.29
C ARG A 170 3.17 -9.97 3.90
N ALA A 171 2.75 -8.78 3.53
CA ALA A 171 3.33 -7.54 4.05
C ALA A 171 2.98 -7.31 5.53
N ILE A 172 1.75 -7.62 5.95
CA ILE A 172 1.33 -7.59 7.36
C ILE A 172 2.18 -8.55 8.20
N GLN A 173 2.39 -9.78 7.72
CA GLN A 173 3.26 -10.74 8.40
C GLN A 173 4.70 -10.25 8.49
N GLU A 174 5.23 -9.65 7.42
CA GLU A 174 6.59 -9.12 7.41
C GLU A 174 6.75 -7.97 8.41
N VAL A 175 5.78 -7.05 8.49
CA VAL A 175 5.73 -6.00 9.50
C VAL A 175 5.75 -6.61 10.90
N GLN A 176 4.90 -7.61 11.15
CA GLN A 176 4.81 -8.28 12.45
C GLN A 176 6.13 -8.97 12.84
N ILE A 177 6.76 -9.70 11.92
CA ILE A 177 8.03 -10.37 12.17
C ILE A 177 9.12 -9.34 12.44
N ARG A 178 9.27 -8.31 11.59
CA ARG A 178 10.26 -7.24 11.77
C ARG A 178 10.11 -6.57 13.13
N PHE A 179 8.86 -6.29 13.54
CA PHE A 179 8.60 -5.69 14.84
C PHE A 179 8.99 -6.60 16.01
N LEU A 180 8.58 -7.88 15.97
CA LEU A 180 8.93 -8.86 17.00
C LEU A 180 10.45 -9.06 17.12
N MET A 181 11.14 -9.17 15.99
CA MET A 181 12.60 -9.31 15.94
C MET A 181 13.30 -8.05 16.46
N ALA A 182 12.83 -6.86 16.08
CA ALA A 182 13.37 -5.61 16.58
C ALA A 182 13.19 -5.47 18.09
N ALA A 183 12.01 -5.81 18.63
CA ALA A 183 11.71 -5.76 20.05
C ALA A 183 12.56 -6.77 20.85
N ALA A 184 12.76 -7.97 20.30
CA ALA A 184 13.64 -8.98 20.91
C ALA A 184 15.10 -8.54 20.94
N ASN A 185 15.61 -7.99 19.82
CA ASN A 185 16.97 -7.47 19.72
C ASN A 185 17.20 -6.26 20.64
N ALA A 186 16.18 -5.45 20.86
CA ALA A 186 16.19 -4.35 21.81
C ALA A 186 16.05 -4.81 23.28
N GLY A 187 15.81 -6.10 23.53
CA GLY A 187 15.64 -6.67 24.87
C GLY A 187 14.30 -6.39 25.53
N VAL A 188 13.31 -5.89 24.76
CA VAL A 188 11.96 -5.57 25.24
C VAL A 188 11.18 -6.85 25.52
N ILE A 189 11.33 -7.87 24.66
CA ILE A 189 10.69 -9.17 24.80
C ILE A 189 11.70 -10.31 24.70
N LYS A 190 11.27 -11.51 25.11
CA LYS A 190 11.97 -12.77 24.82
C LYS A 190 11.14 -13.57 23.83
N LEU A 191 11.69 -13.82 22.65
CA LEU A 191 11.05 -14.70 21.67
C LEU A 191 10.92 -16.11 22.24
N GLN A 192 9.75 -16.71 22.03
CA GLN A 192 9.47 -18.09 22.42
C GLN A 192 9.92 -19.10 21.35
N MET A 193 10.21 -18.62 20.15
CA MET A 193 10.60 -19.41 18.99
C MET A 193 11.56 -18.61 18.10
N GLU A 194 12.35 -19.31 17.30
CA GLU A 194 13.24 -18.68 16.33
C GLU A 194 12.45 -18.12 15.13
N GLU A 195 13.05 -17.16 14.40
CA GLU A 195 12.39 -16.50 13.25
C GLU A 195 11.80 -17.49 12.22
N PRO A 196 12.48 -18.59 11.83
CA PRO A 196 11.92 -19.52 10.86
C PRO A 196 10.62 -20.18 11.36
N ASP A 197 10.57 -20.54 12.64
CA ASP A 197 9.39 -21.16 13.24
C ASP A 197 8.23 -20.14 13.36
N LEU A 198 8.54 -18.88 13.71
CA LEU A 198 7.57 -17.79 13.72
C LEU A 198 6.94 -17.57 12.35
N ARG A 199 7.77 -17.58 11.29
CA ARG A 199 7.31 -17.47 9.90
C ARG A 199 6.35 -18.60 9.53
N GLU A 200 6.63 -19.83 9.93
CA GLU A 200 5.72 -20.96 9.67
C GLU A 200 4.40 -20.84 10.42
N VAL A 201 4.41 -20.38 11.68
CA VAL A 201 3.19 -20.14 12.47
C VAL A 201 2.32 -19.07 11.82
N LEU A 202 2.91 -17.97 11.38
CA LEU A 202 2.17 -16.91 10.70
C LEU A 202 1.65 -17.36 9.33
N ARG A 203 2.43 -18.16 8.58
CA ARG A 203 2.01 -18.73 7.30
C ARG A 203 0.78 -19.64 7.47
N ALA A 204 0.71 -20.41 8.55
CA ALA A 204 -0.42 -21.27 8.84
C ALA A 204 -1.75 -20.50 9.01
N GLN A 205 -1.69 -19.21 9.37
CA GLN A 205 -2.86 -18.33 9.56
C GLN A 205 -3.26 -17.56 8.29
N GLU A 206 -2.45 -17.62 7.21
CA GLU A 206 -2.73 -16.89 5.96
C GLU A 206 -4.13 -17.12 5.38
N PRO A 207 -4.67 -18.37 5.33
CA PRO A 207 -5.98 -18.58 4.70
C PRO A 207 -7.11 -17.88 5.45
N GLU A 208 -7.06 -17.87 6.78
CA GLU A 208 -8.05 -17.20 7.63
C GLU A 208 -7.93 -15.68 7.52
N MET A 209 -6.70 -15.16 7.60
CA MET A 209 -6.42 -13.73 7.44
C MET A 209 -6.91 -13.22 6.08
N ARG A 210 -6.62 -13.96 5.02
CA ARG A 210 -7.07 -13.64 3.66
C ARG A 210 -8.59 -13.59 3.55
N ALA A 211 -9.28 -14.58 4.10
CA ALA A 211 -10.75 -14.61 4.07
C ALA A 211 -11.34 -13.41 4.84
N SER A 212 -10.74 -13.05 5.98
CA SER A 212 -11.13 -11.87 6.76
C SER A 212 -10.94 -10.57 5.96
N ILE A 213 -9.76 -10.36 5.38
CA ILE A 213 -9.45 -9.18 4.54
C ILE A 213 -10.42 -9.09 3.36
N LYS A 214 -10.66 -10.19 2.64
CA LYS A 214 -11.57 -10.21 1.49
C LYS A 214 -13.00 -9.81 1.87
N ASN A 215 -13.52 -10.36 2.96
CA ASN A 215 -14.86 -10.05 3.44
C ASN A 215 -14.98 -8.59 3.88
N ASN A 216 -13.99 -8.09 4.63
CA ASN A 216 -13.95 -6.70 5.09
C ASN A 216 -13.80 -5.72 3.92
N ALA A 217 -12.99 -6.04 2.93
CA ALA A 217 -12.81 -5.23 1.73
C ALA A 217 -14.11 -5.14 0.92
N LEU A 218 -14.87 -6.22 0.81
CA LEU A 218 -16.13 -6.19 0.07
C LEU A 218 -17.19 -5.32 0.77
N ALA A 219 -17.31 -5.44 2.10
CA ALA A 219 -18.22 -4.61 2.89
C ALA A 219 -17.82 -3.13 2.85
N SER A 220 -16.51 -2.86 2.95
CA SER A 220 -15.96 -1.51 2.86
C SER A 220 -16.23 -0.90 1.48
N SER A 221 -15.98 -1.63 0.40
CA SER A 221 -16.30 -1.16 -0.97
C SER A 221 -17.79 -0.92 -1.17
N ALA A 222 -18.66 -1.77 -0.61
CA ALA A 222 -20.11 -1.56 -0.67
C ALA A 222 -20.54 -0.26 0.01
N TYR A 223 -19.93 0.08 1.16
CA TYR A 223 -20.16 1.34 1.86
C TYR A 223 -19.57 2.53 1.10
N THR A 224 -18.30 2.49 0.72
CA THR A 224 -17.58 3.59 0.07
C THR A 224 -18.25 3.98 -1.26
N TYR A 225 -18.64 3.00 -2.07
CA TYR A 225 -19.18 3.24 -3.42
C TYR A 225 -20.71 3.25 -3.47
N GLN A 226 -21.40 3.32 -2.33
CA GLN A 226 -22.88 3.25 -2.27
C GLN A 226 -23.60 4.33 -3.09
N ALA A 227 -22.96 5.50 -3.26
CA ALA A 227 -23.50 6.64 -4.01
C ALA A 227 -23.15 6.63 -5.50
N PHE A 228 -22.41 5.63 -5.97
CA PHE A 228 -21.97 5.52 -7.37
C PHE A 228 -22.82 4.53 -8.14
N SER A 229 -23.08 4.86 -9.40
CA SER A 229 -23.80 3.97 -10.32
C SER A 229 -23.00 2.70 -10.65
N ASP A 230 -23.69 1.70 -11.17
CA ASP A 230 -23.04 0.46 -11.63
C ASP A 230 -22.00 0.74 -12.72
N GLU A 231 -22.32 1.65 -13.64
CA GLU A 231 -21.44 2.06 -14.74
C GLU A 231 -20.17 2.78 -14.24
N GLU A 232 -20.29 3.67 -13.24
CA GLU A 232 -19.15 4.40 -12.68
C GLU A 232 -18.15 3.47 -12.00
N VAL A 233 -18.62 2.55 -11.16
CA VAL A 233 -17.73 1.56 -10.52
C VAL A 233 -17.18 0.56 -11.55
N GLN A 234 -17.92 0.22 -12.60
CA GLN A 234 -17.38 -0.61 -13.68
C GLN A 234 -16.23 0.11 -14.41
N LYS A 235 -16.37 1.42 -14.67
CA LYS A 235 -15.30 2.26 -15.22
C LYS A 235 -14.09 2.31 -14.28
N TYR A 236 -14.33 2.41 -12.98
CA TYR A 236 -13.25 2.41 -12.00
C TYR A 236 -12.51 1.08 -11.95
N ALA A 237 -13.23 -0.06 -11.87
CA ALA A 237 -12.62 -1.38 -11.93
C ALA A 237 -11.79 -1.57 -13.21
N ALA A 238 -12.29 -1.13 -14.36
CA ALA A 238 -11.53 -1.17 -15.61
C ALA A 238 -10.27 -0.28 -15.60
N ALA A 239 -10.29 0.85 -14.88
CA ALA A 239 -9.11 1.69 -14.70
C ALA A 239 -8.07 1.03 -13.78
N LEU A 240 -8.51 0.39 -12.70
CA LEU A 240 -7.62 -0.36 -11.78
C LEU A 240 -6.97 -1.57 -12.45
N GLU A 241 -7.64 -2.19 -13.43
CA GLU A 241 -7.09 -3.31 -14.20
C GLU A 241 -6.02 -2.90 -15.23
N ASP A 242 -5.83 -1.60 -15.52
CA ASP A 242 -4.75 -1.17 -16.40
C ASP A 242 -3.40 -1.49 -15.73
N PRO A 243 -2.46 -2.15 -16.41
CA PRO A 243 -1.17 -2.54 -15.82
C PRO A 243 -0.39 -1.38 -15.19
N LYS A 244 -0.52 -0.16 -15.71
CA LYS A 244 0.13 1.02 -15.14
C LYS A 244 -0.54 1.46 -13.83
N MET A 245 -1.85 1.32 -13.74
CA MET A 245 -2.57 1.58 -12.49
C MET A 245 -2.23 0.50 -11.45
N GLN A 246 -2.13 -0.77 -11.85
CA GLN A 246 -1.69 -1.85 -10.98
C GLN A 246 -0.26 -1.62 -10.45
N GLU A 247 0.66 -1.13 -11.28
CA GLU A 247 2.01 -0.74 -10.86
C GLU A 247 1.97 0.33 -9.75
N VAL A 248 1.15 1.37 -9.94
CA VAL A 248 0.97 2.44 -8.95
C VAL A 248 0.45 1.88 -7.63
N TYR A 249 -0.63 1.10 -7.65
CA TYR A 249 -1.23 0.54 -6.44
C TYR A 249 -0.30 -0.43 -5.72
N ALA A 250 0.39 -1.30 -6.46
CA ALA A 250 1.37 -2.22 -5.89
C ALA A 250 2.51 -1.48 -5.19
N LEU A 251 3.04 -0.41 -5.82
CA LEU A 251 4.09 0.40 -5.23
C LEU A 251 3.61 1.22 -4.04
N MET A 252 2.43 1.82 -4.10
CA MET A 252 1.84 2.57 -2.98
C MET A 252 1.63 1.66 -1.77
N ASN A 253 1.03 0.47 -1.96
CA ASN A 253 0.85 -0.51 -0.89
C ASN A 253 2.20 -0.95 -0.30
N ALA A 254 3.17 -1.31 -1.14
CA ALA A 254 4.50 -1.71 -0.68
C ALA A 254 5.19 -0.61 0.15
N VAL A 255 5.06 0.65 -0.26
CA VAL A 255 5.60 1.81 0.46
C VAL A 255 4.92 2.01 1.80
N GLN A 256 3.58 1.88 1.88
CA GLN A 256 2.86 1.97 3.16
C GLN A 256 3.36 0.91 4.15
N PHE A 257 3.48 -0.34 3.72
CA PHE A 257 3.97 -1.42 4.58
C PHE A 257 5.45 -1.25 4.97
N GLU A 258 6.29 -0.75 4.07
CA GLU A 258 7.69 -0.45 4.40
C GLU A 258 7.81 0.66 5.44
N ILE A 259 7.05 1.75 5.27
CA ILE A 259 6.98 2.83 6.25
C ILE A 259 6.52 2.26 7.59
N MET A 260 5.40 1.53 7.61
CA MET A 260 4.84 0.95 8.81
C MET A 260 5.84 0.05 9.54
N ALA A 261 6.47 -0.90 8.84
CA ALA A 261 7.49 -1.76 9.42
C ALA A 261 8.68 -0.98 9.99
N ASN A 262 9.16 0.02 9.26
CA ASN A 262 10.25 0.87 9.71
C ASN A 262 9.87 1.68 10.97
N ARG A 263 8.63 2.20 11.04
CA ARG A 263 8.14 2.90 12.24
C ARG A 263 8.06 1.98 13.44
N TYR A 264 7.56 0.75 13.27
CA TYR A 264 7.53 -0.26 14.33
C TYR A 264 8.92 -0.65 14.82
N GLU A 265 9.92 -0.75 13.94
CA GLU A 265 11.32 -0.99 14.33
C GLU A 265 11.86 0.15 15.22
N VAL A 266 11.52 1.41 14.91
CA VAL A 266 11.90 2.57 15.73
C VAL A 266 11.21 2.53 17.09
N VAL A 267 9.92 2.16 17.14
CA VAL A 267 9.19 1.95 18.41
C VAL A 267 9.89 0.89 19.26
N ALA A 268 10.21 -0.27 18.70
CA ALA A 268 10.88 -1.35 19.41
C ALA A 268 12.23 -0.91 20.03
N GLN A 269 13.02 -0.13 19.28
CA GLN A 269 14.28 0.40 19.79
C GLN A 269 14.09 1.40 20.94
N ARG A 270 13.08 2.27 20.86
CA ARG A 270 12.80 3.28 21.89
C ARG A 270 12.15 2.68 23.14
N LEU A 271 11.37 1.61 23.00
CA LEU A 271 10.76 0.89 24.11
C LEU A 271 11.78 0.37 25.12
N ALA A 272 12.97 -0.06 24.66
CA ALA A 272 14.04 -0.54 25.55
C ALA A 272 14.52 0.52 26.56
N GLY A 273 14.36 1.80 26.24
CA GLY A 273 14.71 2.92 27.13
C GLY A 273 13.54 3.43 27.97
N MET A 274 12.34 2.90 27.79
CA MET A 274 11.13 3.41 28.46
C MET A 274 10.99 2.78 29.86
N GLN A 275 10.80 3.61 30.87
CA GLN A 275 10.45 3.14 32.21
C GLN A 275 8.93 2.98 32.31
N PRO A 276 8.41 1.95 33.03
CA PRO A 276 6.99 1.85 33.33
C PRO A 276 6.50 3.11 34.04
N SER A 277 5.27 3.56 33.76
CA SER A 277 4.76 4.78 34.37
C SER A 277 4.68 4.63 35.90
N GLN A 278 5.19 5.62 36.64
CA GLN A 278 4.86 5.79 38.05
C GLN A 278 3.63 6.70 38.08
N GLU A 279 2.45 6.16 38.40
CA GLU A 279 1.28 6.99 38.66
C GLU A 279 1.61 8.02 39.75
N LEU A 280 1.35 9.30 39.47
CA LEU A 280 1.38 10.41 40.43
C LEU A 280 0.02 10.59 41.10
#